data_AF-A0A844MX81-F1
#
_entry.id   AF-A0A844MX81-F1
#
_cell.length_a   1.000
_cell.length_b   1.000
_cell.length_c   1.000
_cell.angle_alpha   90.00
_cell.angle_beta   90.00
_cell.angle_gamma   90.00
#
_symmetry.space_group_name_H-M   'P 1'
#
loop_
_entity.id
_entity.type
_entity.pdbx_description
1 polymer ?
#
loop_
_entity_poly.entity_id
_entity_poly.type
_entity_poly.pdbx_seq_one_letter_code
_entity_poly.pdbx_strand_id
1 'polypeptide(L)' 'MHISIPNDIKKQFHAACVLRGLKMSQVVTELIEQWLKTNNVPASSGESMTTDKATQ' A
#
# COMPACT_ATOMS: atom_id res chain seq x y z
N MET A 1 7.07 8.72 12.31
CA MET A 1 8.26 7.91 11.96
C MET A 1 8.98 8.57 10.80
N HIS A 2 10.28 8.84 10.91
CA HIS A 2 11.09 9.31 9.79
C HIS A 2 11.78 8.11 9.14
N ILE A 3 11.44 7.81 7.88
CA ILE A 3 12.06 6.72 7.13
C ILE A 3 13.08 7.34 6.18
N SER A 4 14.35 7.06 6.41
CA SER A 4 15.44 7.50 5.53
C SER A 4 15.67 6.44 4.45
N ILE A 5 15.30 6.75 3.21
CA ILE A 5 15.68 5.95 2.04
C ILE A 5 16.96 6.54 1.44
N PRO A 6 18.01 5.74 1.16
CA PRO A 6 19.23 6.20 0.53
C PRO A 6 18.95 6.96 -0.79
N ASN A 7 19.69 8.04 -1.04
CA ASN A 7 19.45 8.90 -2.20
C ASN A 7 19.62 8.18 -3.54
N ASP A 8 20.59 7.27 -3.64
CA ASP A 8 20.83 6.53 -4.88
C ASP A 8 19.66 5.61 -5.23
N ILE A 9 19.07 4.96 -4.22
CA ILE A 9 17.87 4.15 -4.38
C ILE A 9 16.67 5.01 -4.80
N LYS A 10 16.48 6.19 -4.19
CA LYS A 10 15.42 7.13 -4.60
C LYS A 10 15.56 7.53 -6.07
N LYS A 11 16.79 7.80 -6.53
CA LYS A 11 17.07 8.19 -7.93
C LYS A 11 16.79 7.05 -8.90
N GLN A 12 17.25 5.83 -8.58
CA GLN A 12 16.98 4.66 -9.42
C GLN A 12 15.48 4.36 -9.51
N PHE A 13 14.78 4.42 -8.37
CA PHE A 13 13.34 4.23 -8.32
C PHE A 13 12.58 5.30 -9.11
N HIS A 14 12.96 6.58 -8.97
CA HIS A 14 12.38 7.67 -9.76
C HIS A 14 12.60 7.46 -11.26
N ALA A 15 13.83 7.15 -11.69
CA ALA A 15 14.13 6.87 -13.09
C ALA A 15 13.28 5.72 -13.64
N ALA A 16 13.15 4.64 -12.88
CA ALA A 16 12.33 3.48 -13.25
C ALA A 16 10.83 3.81 -13.36
N CYS A 17 10.31 4.71 -12.53
CA CYS A 17 8.92 5.19 -12.60
C CYS A 17 8.71 6.07 -13.84
N VAL A 18 9.62 7.03 -14.08
CA VAL A 18 9.56 7.94 -15.23
C VAL A 18 9.62 7.17 -16.55
N LEU A 19 10.51 6.18 -16.67
CA LEU A 19 10.63 5.34 -17.86
C LEU A 19 9.35 4.57 -18.17
N ARG A 20 8.52 4.28 -17.17
CA ARG A 20 7.23 3.59 -17.32
C ARG A 20 6.03 4.53 -17.36
N GLY A 21 6.25 5.85 -17.27
CA GLY A 21 5.17 6.84 -17.22
C GLY A 21 4.34 6.80 -15.93
N LEU A 22 4.91 6.28 -14.84
CA LEU A 22 4.22 6.11 -13.56
C LEU A 22 4.63 7.17 -12.54
N LYS A 23 3.70 7.55 -11.65
CA LYS A 23 4.00 8.39 -10.50
C LYS A 23 4.64 7.55 -9.39
N MET A 24 5.69 8.06 -8.74
CA MET A 24 6.33 7.38 -7.60
C MET A 24 5.31 7.03 -6.50
N SER A 25 4.39 7.95 -6.19
CA SER A 25 3.36 7.74 -5.16
C SER A 25 2.48 6.54 -5.48
N GLN A 26 2.05 6.39 -6.72
CA GLN A 26 1.22 5.26 -7.17
C GLN A 26 1.95 3.93 -6.92
N VAL A 27 3.21 3.83 -7.36
CA VAL A 27 4.01 2.61 -7.22
C VAL A 27 4.27 2.30 -5.74
N VAL A 28 4.59 3.31 -4.92
CA VAL A 28 4.81 3.11 -3.48
C VAL A 28 3.54 2.64 -2.78
N THR A 29 2.38 3.25 -3.08
CA THR A 29 1.10 2.84 -2.51
C THR A 29 0.78 1.38 -2.85
N GLU A 30 0.94 0.99 -4.11
CA GLU A 30 0.68 -0.38 -4.54
C GLU A 30 1.60 -1.39 -3.84
N LEU A 31 2.90 -1.09 -3.73
CA LEU A 31 3.86 -1.93 -3.01
C LEU A 31 3.52 -2.06 -1.52
N ILE A 32 3.05 -0.98 -0.88
CA ILE A 32 2.61 -1.00 0.52
C ILE A 32 1.36 -1.88 0.66
N GLU A 33 0.36 -1.73 -0.21
CA GLU A 33 -0.85 -2.55 -0.18
C GLU A 33 -0.54 -4.03 -0.38
N GLN A 34 0.33 -4.35 -1.33
CA GLN A 34 0.79 -5.73 -1.56
C GLN A 34 1.51 -6.27 -0.33
N TRP A 35 2.42 -5.49 0.27
CA TRP A 35 3.12 -5.87 1.49
C TRP A 35 2.15 -6.16 2.64
N LEU A 36 1.13 -5.32 2.84
CA LEU A 36 0.12 -5.51 3.88
C LEU A 36 -0.72 -6.78 3.64
N LYS A 37 -1.16 -7.02 2.40
CA LYS A 37 -1.92 -8.21 2.01
C LYS A 37 -1.12 -9.49 2.23
N THR A 38 0.16 -9.50 1.82
CA THR A 38 1.04 -10.67 1.98
C THR A 38 1.34 -10.97 3.44
N ASN A 39 1.46 -9.95 4.28
CA ASN A 39 1.83 -10.12 5.69
C ASN A 39 0.63 -10.26 6.64
N ASN A 40 -0.58 -10.50 6.10
CA ASN A 40 -1.81 -10.74 6.86
C ASN A 40 -2.03 -9.72 7.99
N VAL A 41 -1.67 -8.46 7.78
CA VAL A 41 -2.16 -7.39 8.65
C VAL A 41 -3.63 -7.27 8.29
N PRO A 42 -4.58 -7.74 9.11
CA PRO A 42 -5.98 -7.53 8.82
C PRO A 42 -6.12 -6.02 8.73
N ALA A 43 -6.62 -5.52 7.59
CA ALA A 43 -7.03 -4.13 7.51
C ALA A 43 -7.93 -3.92 8.71
N SER A 44 -7.47 -3.12 9.68
CA SER A 44 -8.21 -2.86 10.91
C SER A 44 -9.63 -2.56 10.48
N SER A 45 -10.56 -3.43 10.90
CA SER A 45 -11.94 -3.50 10.48
C SER A 45 -12.65 -2.23 10.93
N GLY A 46 -12.45 -1.17 10.14
CA GLY A 46 -13.15 0.10 10.20
C GLY A 46 -14.36 0.09 9.29
N GLU A 47 -15.10 -1.03 9.23
CA GLU A 47 -16.49 -1.02 8.75
C GLU A 47 -17.30 -1.92 9.67
N SER A 48 -17.81 -1.28 10.72
CA SER A 48 -18.95 -1.74 11.49
C SER A 48 -20.18 -1.64 10.58
N MET A 49 -20.73 -2.77 10.15
CA MET A 49 -22.17 -2.84 9.87
C MET A 49 -22.76 -3.96 10.70
N THR A 50 -23.47 -3.51 11.73
CA THR A 50 -24.19 -4.27 12.73
C THR A 50 -25.41 -4.97 12.12
N THR A 51 -25.75 -6.11 12.74
CA THR A 51 -27.08 -6.73 12.92
C THR A 51 -27.73 -7.54 11.78
N ASP A 52 -27.67 -8.85 11.98
CA ASP A 52 -28.78 -9.81 12.10
C ASP A 52 -30.04 -9.66 11.22
N LYS A 53 -30.35 -10.72 10.45
CA LYS A 53 -31.73 -11.22 10.38
C LYS A 53 -31.85 -12.73 10.14
N ALA A 54 -32.17 -13.41 11.23
CA ALA A 54 -33.05 -14.57 11.43
C ALA A 54 -33.40 -15.52 10.26
N THR A 55 -33.10 -16.79 10.50
CA THR A 55 -33.91 -18.02 10.30
C THR A 55 -35.32 -17.84 9.72
N GLN A 56 -35.60 -18.58 8.65
CA GLN A 56 -36.75 -19.48 8.58
C GLN A 56 -36.43 -20.69 7.69
#